data_AF-A0A7R9DUB9-F1
#
_entry.id   AF-A0A7R9DUB9-F1
#
_cell.length_a   1.000
_cell.length_b   1.000
_cell.length_c   1.000
_cell.angle_alpha   90.00
_cell.angle_beta   90.00
_cell.angle_gamma   90.00
#
_symmetry.space_group_name_H-M   'P 1'
#
loop_
_entity.id
_entity.type
_entity.pdbx_description
1 polymer ?
#
loop_
_entity_poly.entity_id
_entity_poly.type
_entity_poly.pdbx_seq_one_letter_code
_entity_poly.pdbx_strand_id
1 'polypeptide(L)'
;MDRREPDIPVYKVVECKGPTNTRVYTVAVYFRGKRLAKASGHSIQMAEMNAAKQALENSEGLFPQLDHQKRVIAKSMKTHQWPLRPKSRTRMLRRETTSKSRDKKR
;
A
#
# COMPACT_ATOMS: atom_id res chain seq x y z
N MET A 1 -23.71 27.44 11.46
CA MET A 1 -22.51 26.60 11.32
C MET A 1 -21.68 27.19 10.21
N ASP A 2 -20.63 27.95 10.56
CA ASP A 2 -19.79 28.61 9.56
C ASP A 2 -19.11 27.57 8.69
N ARG A 3 -19.48 27.55 7.41
CA ARG A 3 -18.89 26.73 6.35
C ARG A 3 -17.48 27.25 6.07
N ARG A 4 -16.56 27.11 7.04
CA ARG A 4 -15.13 27.26 6.76
C ARG A 4 -14.74 26.11 5.87
N GLU A 5 -14.22 26.45 4.70
CA GLU A 5 -13.70 25.50 3.73
C GLU A 5 -12.68 24.59 4.43
N PRO A 6 -12.74 23.26 4.24
CA PRO A 6 -11.83 22.37 4.92
C PRO A 6 -10.39 22.67 4.50
N ASP A 7 -9.49 22.78 5.47
CA ASP A 7 -8.08 23.02 5.20
C ASP A 7 -7.52 21.89 4.30
N ILE A 8 -6.89 22.26 3.18
CA ILE A 8 -6.30 21.31 2.24
C ILE A 8 -4.80 21.14 2.57
N PRO A 9 -4.28 19.91 2.68
CA PRO A 9 -2.85 19.67 2.88
C PRO A 9 -2.04 20.08 1.65
N VAL A 10 -0.86 20.66 1.89
CA VAL A 10 0.06 21.12 0.85
C VAL A 10 1.27 20.18 0.76
N TYR A 11 1.53 19.67 -0.44
CA TYR A 11 2.68 18.83 -0.74
C TYR A 11 3.79 19.66 -1.36
N LYS A 12 5.02 19.50 -0.87
CA LYS A 12 6.20 20.20 -1.39
C LYS A 12 7.38 19.26 -1.54
N VAL A 13 8.00 19.26 -2.72
CA VAL A 13 9.30 18.62 -2.92
C VAL A 13 10.33 19.42 -2.16
N VAL A 14 10.99 18.79 -1.19
CA VAL A 14 12.01 19.44 -0.35
C VAL A 14 13.42 19.13 -0.83
N GLU A 15 13.61 18.00 -1.52
CA GLU A 15 14.92 17.57 -1.96
C GLU A 15 14.83 16.65 -3.17
N CYS A 16 15.76 16.81 -4.11
CA CYS A 16 15.96 15.94 -5.26
C CYS A 16 17.44 15.54 -5.31
N LYS A 17 17.74 14.28 -4.98
CA LYS A 17 19.12 13.76 -4.94
C LYS A 17 19.33 12.60 -5.90
N GLY A 18 20.56 12.43 -6.34
CA GLY A 18 20.98 11.32 -7.21
C GLY A 18 20.96 11.64 -8.71
N PRO A 19 21.49 10.72 -9.53
CA PRO A 19 21.62 10.87 -10.97
C PRO A 19 20.25 10.79 -11.66
N THR A 20 20.15 11.29 -12.89
CA THR A 20 18.88 11.52 -13.60
C THR A 20 17.95 10.29 -13.61
N ASN A 21 18.50 9.09 -13.85
CA ASN A 21 17.70 7.87 -14.00
C ASN A 21 17.19 7.30 -12.65
N THR A 22 17.95 7.48 -11.56
CA THR A 22 17.62 6.94 -10.23
C THR A 22 17.44 8.04 -9.19
N ARG A 23 16.97 9.21 -9.64
CA ARG A 23 16.76 10.36 -8.79
C ARG A 23 15.72 10.01 -7.71
N VAL A 24 16.07 10.34 -6.48
CA VAL A 24 15.20 10.17 -5.31
C VAL A 24 14.60 11.53 -4.98
N TYR A 25 13.28 11.58 -5.02
CA TYR A 25 12.49 12.75 -4.65
C TYR A 25 12.07 12.61 -3.20
N THR A 26 12.31 13.63 -2.40
CA THR A 26 11.79 13.73 -1.04
C THR A 26 10.71 14.79 -1.01
N VAL A 27 9.51 14.40 -0.56
CA VAL A 27 8.34 15.25 -0.44
C VAL A 27 7.95 15.37 1.02
N ALA A 28 7.54 16.57 1.43
CA ALA A 28 6.96 16.83 2.74
C ALA A 28 5.51 17.30 2.63
N VAL A 29 4.68 16.87 3.58
CA VAL A 29 3.28 17.28 3.72
C VAL A 29 3.16 18.31 4.81
N TYR A 30 2.49 19.42 4.50
CA TYR A 30 2.16 20.47 5.43
C TYR A 30 0.65 20.55 5.61
N PHE A 31 0.21 20.73 6.85
CA PHE A 31 -1.19 20.95 7.18
C PHE A 31 -1.27 22.06 8.23
N ARG A 32 -2.12 23.07 7.98
CA ARG A 32 -2.24 24.26 8.85
C ARG A 32 -0.89 24.93 9.17
N GLY A 33 -0.02 25.01 8.15
CA GLY A 33 1.32 25.59 8.28
C GLY A 33 2.36 24.72 9.01
N LYS A 34 1.98 23.54 9.53
CA LYS A 34 2.87 22.62 10.23
C LYS A 34 3.28 21.45 9.33
N ARG A 35 4.57 21.08 9.33
CA ARG A 35 5.07 19.90 8.63
C ARG A 35 4.63 18.64 9.39
N LEU A 36 3.79 17.81 8.77
CA LEU A 36 3.30 16.57 9.38
C LEU A 36 4.27 15.40 9.18
N ALA A 37 4.75 15.21 7.95
CA ALA A 37 5.64 14.11 7.59
C ALA A 37 6.48 14.46 6.36
N LYS A 38 7.52 13.66 6.11
CA LYS A 38 8.31 13.67 4.89
C LYS A 38 8.64 12.24 4.48
N ALA A 39 8.63 11.96 3.19
CA ALA A 39 9.03 10.66 2.68
C ALA A 39 9.71 10.79 1.31
N SER A 40 10.45 9.76 0.94
CA SER A 40 11.14 9.67 -0.34
C SER A 40 10.50 8.64 -1.27
N GLY A 41 10.76 8.80 -2.57
CA GLY A 41 10.34 7.86 -3.61
C GLY A 41 11.11 8.08 -4.91
N HIS A 42 11.06 7.09 -5.81
CA HIS A 42 11.65 7.19 -7.15
C HIS A 42 10.83 8.07 -8.09
N SER A 43 9.57 8.35 -7.73
CA SER A 43 8.73 9.34 -8.39
C SER A 43 8.12 10.29 -7.36
N ILE A 44 7.75 11.49 -7.83
CA ILE A 44 7.11 12.50 -6.97
C ILE A 44 5.81 11.95 -6.38
N GLN A 45 4.98 11.30 -7.19
CA GLN A 45 3.72 10.70 -6.73
C GLN A 45 3.93 9.61 -5.67
N MET A 46 4.96 8.76 -5.84
CA MET A 46 5.30 7.76 -4.84
C MET A 46 5.75 8.41 -3.53
N ALA A 47 6.58 9.45 -3.60
CA ALA A 47 7.01 10.21 -2.44
C ALA A 47 5.82 10.92 -1.74
N GLU A 48 4.87 11.47 -2.50
CA GLU A 48 3.63 12.08 -1.99
C GLU A 48 2.77 11.07 -1.24
N MET A 49 2.49 9.90 -1.85
CA MET A 49 1.71 8.83 -1.20
C MET A 49 2.38 8.34 0.08
N ASN A 50 3.70 8.13 0.04
CA ASN A 50 4.47 7.70 1.21
C ASN A 50 4.41 8.76 2.32
N ALA A 51 4.55 10.04 1.96
CA ALA A 51 4.52 11.14 2.92
C ALA A 51 3.11 11.33 3.51
N ALA A 52 2.06 11.16 2.69
CA ALA A 52 0.67 11.19 3.15
C ALA A 52 0.38 10.04 4.13
N LYS A 53 0.84 8.82 3.81
CA LYS A 53 0.70 7.66 4.69
C LYS A 53 1.32 7.93 6.06
N GLN A 54 2.59 8.36 6.09
CA GLN A 54 3.27 8.71 7.33
C GLN A 54 2.59 9.87 8.06
N ALA A 55 2.04 10.85 7.33
CA ALA A 55 1.30 11.94 7.94
C ALA A 55 0.08 11.42 8.71
N LEU A 56 -0.73 10.55 8.09
CA LEU A 56 -1.92 9.96 8.72
C LEU A 56 -1.58 9.09 9.94
N GLU A 57 -0.46 8.37 9.90
CA GLU A 57 0.04 7.55 11.02
C GLU A 57 0.54 8.42 12.19
N ASN A 58 1.25 9.51 11.90
CA ASN A 58 1.83 10.37 12.94
C ASN A 58 0.83 11.37 13.55
N SER A 59 -0.33 11.57 12.92
CA SER A 59 -1.28 12.64 13.29
C SER A 59 -2.68 12.12 13.64
N GLU A 60 -2.75 10.95 14.29
CA GLU A 60 -4.03 10.35 14.73
C GLU A 60 -4.90 11.31 15.54
N GLY A 61 -4.30 12.13 16.42
CA GLY A 61 -5.01 13.12 17.22
C GLY A 61 -5.44 14.41 16.47
N LEU A 62 -5.01 14.60 15.23
CA LEU A 62 -5.33 15.80 14.44
C LEU A 62 -6.67 15.67 13.71
N PHE A 63 -7.13 14.44 13.53
CA PHE A 63 -8.30 14.13 12.72
C PHE A 63 -9.30 13.28 13.52
N PRO A 64 -10.20 13.90 14.30
CA PRO A 64 -11.13 13.18 15.18
C PRO A 64 -12.06 12.20 14.45
N GLN A 65 -12.20 12.34 13.12
CA GLN A 65 -13.01 11.46 12.28
C GLN A 65 -12.24 10.29 11.65
N LEU A 66 -10.90 10.26 11.71
CA LEU A 66 -10.12 9.20 11.04
C LEU A 66 -10.44 7.82 11.63
N ASP A 67 -10.58 7.70 12.94
CA ASP A 67 -10.88 6.41 13.58
C ASP A 67 -12.25 5.87 13.18
N HIS A 68 -13.23 6.76 13.10
CA HIS A 68 -14.55 6.41 12.60
C HIS A 68 -14.48 5.89 11.16
N GLN A 69 -13.77 6.59 10.28
CA GLN A 69 -13.59 6.20 8.88
C GLN A 69 -12.85 4.86 8.76
N LYS A 70 -11.71 4.71 9.45
CA LYS A 70 -10.94 3.44 9.51
C LYS A 70 -11.84 2.28 9.94
N ARG A 71 -12.66 2.47 10.98
CA ARG A 71 -13.58 1.45 11.51
C ARG A 71 -14.69 1.07 10.53
N VAL A 72 -15.33 2.05 9.88
CA VAL A 72 -16.39 1.80 8.91
C VAL A 72 -15.85 1.05 7.69
N ILE A 73 -14.69 1.47 7.16
CA ILE A 73 -14.03 0.80 6.04
C ILE A 73 -13.67 -0.64 6.42
N ALA A 74 -13.03 -0.85 7.58
CA ALA A 74 -12.67 -2.19 8.04
C ALA A 74 -13.88 -3.13 8.17
N LYS A 75 -15.03 -2.62 8.65
CA LYS A 75 -16.28 -3.39 8.71
C LYS A 75 -16.78 -3.78 7.32
N SER A 76 -16.77 -2.84 6.37
CA SER A 76 -17.20 -3.07 4.98
C SER A 76 -16.29 -4.06 4.24
N MET A 77 -14.97 -4.02 4.48
CA MET A 77 -14.02 -4.92 3.84
C MET A 77 -14.22 -6.37 4.29
N LYS A 78 -14.56 -6.59 5.57
CA LYS A 78 -14.87 -7.94 6.11
C LYS A 78 -16.10 -8.57 5.49
N THR A 79 -17.11 -7.75 5.17
CA THR A 79 -18.38 -8.20 4.56
C THR A 79 -18.29 -8.45 3.05
N HIS A 80 -17.26 -7.93 2.37
CA HIS A 80 -17.06 -8.10 0.92
C HIS A 80 -15.90 -9.03 0.57
N GLN A 81 -15.44 -9.84 1.53
CA GLN A 81 -14.61 -10.99 1.23
C GLN A 81 -15.49 -12.00 0.49
N TRP A 82 -15.43 -11.99 -0.85
CA TRP A 82 -15.97 -13.08 -1.66
C TRP A 82 -15.44 -14.39 -1.07
N PRO A 83 -16.28 -15.44 -0.95
CA PRO A 83 -15.79 -16.71 -0.47
C PRO A 83 -14.66 -17.14 -1.41
N LEU A 84 -13.44 -17.20 -0.89
CA LEU A 84 -12.31 -17.79 -1.58
C LEU A 84 -12.79 -19.17 -2.05
N ARG A 85 -12.88 -19.34 -3.38
CA ARG A 85 -13.31 -20.60 -3.99
C ARG A 85 -12.53 -21.74 -3.33
N PRO A 86 -13.18 -22.76 -2.75
CA PRO A 86 -12.44 -23.86 -2.13
C PRO A 86 -11.58 -24.51 -3.22
N LYS A 87 -10.26 -24.55 -3.01
CA LYS A 87 -9.34 -25.34 -3.84
C LYS A 87 -9.84 -26.79 -3.80
N SER A 88 -10.39 -27.25 -4.91
CA SER A 88 -10.76 -28.64 -5.11
C SER A 88 -9.57 -29.53 -4.77
N ARG A 89 -9.73 -30.41 -3.78
CA ARG A 89 -8.79 -31.51 -3.49
C ARG A 89 -8.77 -32.42 -4.71
N THR A 90 -7.84 -32.19 -5.64
CA THR A 90 -7.60 -33.12 -6.75
C THR A 90 -6.95 -34.37 -6.19
N ARG A 91 -7.80 -35.36 -5.94
CA ARG A 91 -7.51 -36.75 -5.63
C ARG A 91 -6.85 -37.38 -6.87
N MET A 92 -5.53 -37.28 -7.00
CA MET A 92 -4.78 -38.06 -7.98
C MET A 92 -4.35 -39.40 -7.38
N LEU A 93 -5.15 -40.41 -7.71
CA LEU A 93 -4.81 -41.82 -7.65
C LEU A 93 -3.61 -42.06 -8.59
N ARG A 94 -2.38 -42.09 -8.07
CA ARG A 94 -1.23 -42.59 -8.83
C ARG A 94 -1.09 -44.09 -8.60
N ARG A 95 -1.59 -44.83 -9.59
CA ARG A 95 -1.31 -46.24 -9.87
C ARG A 95 0.20 -46.46 -9.88
N GLU A 96 0.68 -47.35 -9.01
CA GLU A 96 1.94 -48.04 -9.23
C GLU A 96 1.68 -49.19 -10.20
N THR A 97 2.22 -49.09 -11.41
CA THR A 97 2.37 -50.24 -12.30
C THR A 97 3.79 -50.27 -12.83
N THR A 98 4.46 -51.33 -12.45
CA THR A 98 5.76 -51.84 -12.86
C THR A 98 5.89 -52.02 -14.39
N SER A 99 7.09 -51.76 -14.93
CA SER A 99 7.78 -52.49 -16.03
C SER A 99 8.90 -51.61 -16.63
N LYS A 100 10.18 -51.92 -16.39
CA LYS A 100 11.09 -52.66 -17.29
C LYS A 100 11.22 -52.07 -18.71
N SER A 101 12.38 -51.48 -19.02
CA SER A 101 13.21 -51.63 -20.26
C SER A 101 14.22 -50.47 -20.30
N ARG A 102 15.53 -50.73 -20.18
CA ARG A 102 16.53 -51.11 -21.22
C ARG A 102 16.98 -49.95 -22.12
N ASP A 103 18.30 -50.00 -22.35
CA ASP A 103 19.13 -49.35 -23.37
C ASP A 103 19.56 -47.89 -23.11
N LYS A 104 20.85 -47.58 -22.88
CA LYS A 104 22.14 -47.87 -23.57
C LYS A 104 22.39 -46.91 -24.74
N LYS A 105 23.66 -46.46 -24.81
CA LYS A 105 24.30 -45.43 -25.65
C LYS A 105 24.24 -44.04 -25.00
N ARG A 106 25.35 -43.34 -24.80
CA ARG A 106 26.68 -43.43 -25.40
C ARG A 106 27.68 -42.72 -24.49
#